data_AF-A0A1I4TPS4-F1
#
_entry.id   AF-A0A1I4TPS4-F1
#
_cell.length_a   1.000
_cell.length_b   1.000
_cell.length_c   1.000
_cell.angle_alpha   90.00
_cell.angle_beta   90.00
_cell.angle_gamma   90.00
#
_symmetry.space_group_name_H-M   'P 1'
#
loop_
_entity.id
_entity.type
_entity.pdbx_description
1 polymer ?
#
loop_
_entity_poly.entity_id
_entity_poly.type
_entity_poly.pdbx_seq_one_letter_code
_entity_poly.pdbx_strand_id
1 'polypeptide(L)' 'MKHADKLIERILFLDGLPNLQELEKFLIGESPQECVACDLTLENTSRKTLLAAIAACETVQDYISRELFGTYY' A
#
# COMPACT_ATOMS: atom_id res chain seq x y z
N MET A 1 5.83 0.43 9.09
CA MET A 1 5.26 1.80 9.22
C MET A 1 5.90 2.83 8.28
N LYS A 2 7.22 2.81 8.03
CA LYS A 2 7.90 3.77 7.13
C LYS A 2 7.25 3.98 5.75
N HIS A 3 6.54 2.99 5.22
CA HIS A 3 5.86 3.12 3.92
C HIS A 3 4.61 3.99 4.01
N ALA A 4 3.84 3.83 5.10
CA ALA A 4 2.65 4.65 5.35
C ALA A 4 3.02 6.12 5.54
N ASP A 5 4.10 6.40 6.28
CA ASP A 5 4.58 7.77 6.50
C ASP A 5 4.88 8.49 5.18
N LYS A 6 5.61 7.83 4.26
CA LYS A 6 5.91 8.40 2.93
C LYS A 6 4.64 8.64 2.09
N LEU A 7 3.64 7.77 2.20
CA LEU A 7 2.37 7.94 1.49
C LEU A 7 1.57 9.12 2.05
N ILE A 8 1.52 9.26 3.37
CA ILE A 8 0.89 10.39 4.06
C ILE A 8 1.56 11.70 3.61
N GLU A 9 2.89 11.77 3.64
CA GLU A 9 3.66 12.93 3.18
C GLU A 9 3.36 13.26 1.72
N ARG A 10 3.31 12.25 0.83
CA ARG A 10 3.00 12.46 -0.59
C ARG A 10 1.58 12.95 -0.82
N ILE A 11 0.60 12.42 -0.09
CA ILE A 11 -0.80 12.85 -0.19
C ILE A 11 -0.93 14.32 0.25
N LEU A 12 -0.32 14.68 1.39
CA LEU A 12 -0.32 16.07 1.87
C LEU A 12 0.42 17.02 0.92
N PHE A 13 1.52 16.58 0.30
CA PHE A 13 2.23 17.36 -0.70
C PHE A 13 1.38 17.67 -1.95
N LEU A 14 0.45 16.79 -2.30
CA LEU A 14 -0.51 16.97 -3.40
C LEU A 14 -1.81 17.66 -2.93
N ASP A 15 -1.78 18.35 -1.78
CA ASP A 15 -2.92 19.01 -1.15
C ASP A 15 -4.11 18.08 -0.85
N GLY A 16 -3.86 16.76 -0.72
CA GLY A 16 -4.84 15.76 -0.37
C GLY A 16 -5.00 15.56 1.15
N LEU A 17 -6.07 14.88 1.55
CA LEU A 17 -6.32 14.51 2.95
C LEU A 17 -6.17 12.99 3.13
N PRO A 18 -5.10 12.50 3.78
CA PRO A 18 -4.88 11.08 3.98
C PRO A 18 -5.90 10.50 4.96
N ASN A 19 -6.48 9.34 4.63
CA ASN A 19 -7.40 8.63 5.51
C ASN A 19 -6.64 7.67 6.43
N LEU A 20 -6.80 7.84 7.74
CA LEU A 20 -6.20 7.01 8.80
C LEU A 20 -7.26 6.33 9.68
N GLN A 21 -8.54 6.53 9.36
CA GLN A 21 -9.67 6.07 10.16
C GLN A 21 -10.23 4.74 9.65
N GLU A 22 -10.17 4.52 8.34
CA GLU A 22 -10.62 3.28 7.71
C GLU A 22 -9.45 2.30 7.59
N LEU A 23 -9.41 1.33 8.50
CA LEU A 23 -8.48 0.21 8.44
C LEU A 23 -9.22 -1.04 7.97
N GLU A 24 -8.60 -1.78 7.05
CA GLU A 24 -9.12 -3.09 6.64
C GLU A 24 -9.11 -4.06 7.82
N LYS A 25 -9.96 -5.10 7.73
CA LYS A 25 -10.04 -6.12 8.77
C LYS A 25 -8.71 -6.88 8.88
N PHE A 26 -8.22 -7.03 10.10
CA PHE A 26 -7.05 -7.84 10.38
C PHE A 26 -7.33 -9.33 10.08
N LEU A 27 -6.40 -9.96 9.37
CA LEU A 27 -6.33 -11.41 9.23
C LEU A 27 -5.47 -11.94 10.38
N ILE A 28 -6.08 -12.66 11.32
CA ILE A 28 -5.40 -13.18 12.51
C ILE A 28 -5.47 -14.70 12.47
N GLY A 29 -4.32 -15.35 12.33
CA GLY A 29 -4.19 -16.80 12.46
C GLY A 29 -4.07 -17.22 13.93
N GLU A 30 -4.54 -18.41 14.26
CA GLU A 30 -4.47 -18.98 15.61
C GLU A 30 -3.32 -19.98 15.76
N SER A 31 -2.74 -20.42 14.64
CA SER A 31 -1.54 -21.26 14.58
C SER A 31 -0.41 -20.60 13.76
N PRO A 32 0.88 -20.97 13.96
CA PRO A 32 1.98 -20.42 13.17
C PRO A 32 1.78 -20.56 11.65
N GLN A 33 1.20 -21.67 11.20
CA GLN A 33 0.91 -21.94 9.79
C GLN A 33 -0.17 -20.99 9.26
N GLU A 34 -1.21 -20.73 10.06
CA GLU A 34 -2.26 -19.78 9.71
C GLU A 34 -1.73 -18.35 9.67
N CYS A 35 -0.88 -17.94 10.61
CA CYS A 35 -0.26 -16.62 10.60
C CYS A 35 0.50 -16.37 9.29
N VAL A 36 1.34 -17.32 8.87
CA VAL A 36 2.09 -17.22 7.61
C VAL A 36 1.16 -17.19 6.39
N ALA A 37 0.07 -17.97 6.40
CA ALA A 37 -0.92 -17.95 5.32
C ALA A 37 -1.70 -16.62 5.25
N CYS A 38 -2.04 -16.04 6.40
CA CYS A 38 -2.66 -14.72 6.53
C CYS A 38 -1.71 -13.63 6.00
N ASP A 39 -0.44 -13.63 6.41
CA ASP A 39 0.58 -12.69 5.95
C ASP A 39 0.78 -12.80 4.43
N LEU A 40 0.87 -14.02 3.89
CA LEU A 40 0.99 -14.24 2.44
C LEU A 40 -0.23 -13.70 1.69
N THR A 41 -1.43 -13.84 2.25
CA THR A 41 -2.66 -13.32 1.64
C THR A 41 -2.67 -11.80 1.64
N LEU A 42 -2.23 -11.18 2.75
CA LEU A 42 -2.09 -9.74 2.88
C LEU A 42 -1.11 -9.19 1.84
N GLU A 43 0.10 -9.76 1.74
CA GLU A 43 1.13 -9.32 0.80
C GLU A 43 0.70 -9.46 -0.66
N ASN A 44 0.00 -10.55 -1.02
CA ASN A 44 -0.54 -10.71 -2.37
C ASN A 44 -1.61 -9.65 -2.70
N THR A 45 -2.41 -9.26 -1.71
CA THR A 45 -3.43 -8.22 -1.86
C THR A 45 -2.78 -6.85 -2.01
N SER A 46 -1.82 -6.52 -1.13
CA SER A 46 -1.02 -5.30 -1.21
C SER A 46 -0.30 -5.19 -2.56
N ARG A 47 0.26 -6.30 -3.07
CA ARG A 47 0.91 -6.33 -4.39
C ARG A 47 -0.03 -5.93 -5.52
N LYS A 48 -1.25 -6.47 -5.55
CA LYS A 48 -2.25 -6.13 -6.56
C LYS A 48 -2.59 -4.64 -6.51
N THR A 49 -2.80 -4.10 -5.31
CA THR A 49 -3.11 -2.68 -5.11
C THR A 49 -1.95 -1.78 -5.57
N LEU A 50 -0.71 -2.12 -5.25
CA LEU A 50 0.47 -1.37 -5.67
C LEU A 50 0.64 -1.34 -7.20
N LEU A 51 0.44 -2.48 -7.88
CA LEU A 51 0.52 -2.54 -9.35
C LEU A 51 -0.56 -1.68 -10.01
N ALA A 52 -1.78 -1.69 -9.48
CA ALA A 52 -2.86 -0.84 -9.96
C ALA A 52 -2.54 0.67 -9.75
N ALA A 53 -1.96 1.02 -8.59
CA ALA A 53 -1.54 2.39 -8.30
C ALA A 53 -0.42 2.88 -9.24
N ILE A 54 0.58 2.02 -9.54
CA ILE A 54 1.63 2.32 -10.52
C ILE A 54 1.02 2.62 -11.89
N ALA A 55 0.12 1.76 -12.37
CA ALA A 55 -0.56 1.98 -13.64
C ALA A 55 -1.36 3.29 -13.65
N ALA A 56 -2.08 3.60 -12.57
CA ALA A 56 -2.82 4.85 -12.44
C ALA A 56 -1.89 6.08 -12.51
N CYS A 57 -0.76 6.07 -11.79
CA CYS A 57 0.24 7.13 -11.85
C CYS A 57 0.80 7.33 -13.27
N GLU A 58 1.04 6.25 -14.02
CA GLU A 58 1.53 6.34 -15.40
C GLU A 58 0.53 7.00 -16.35
N THR A 59 -0.79 6.80 -16.15
CA THR A 59 -1.82 7.44 -16.97
C THR A 59 -1.87 8.97 -16.82
N VAL A 60 -1.51 9.47 -15.64
CA VAL A 60 -1.49 10.92 -15.32
C VAL A 60 -0.07 11.49 -15.28
N GLN A 61 0.92 10.70 -15.69
CA GLN A 61 2.35 11.08 -15.74
C GLN A 61 2.94 11.49 -14.38
N ASP A 62 2.40 10.97 -13.26
CA ASP A 62 2.97 11.19 -11.93
C ASP A 62 4.10 10.18 -11.63
N TYR A 63 5.28 10.46 -12.17
CA TYR A 63 6.42 9.57 -12.06
C TYR A 63 7.02 9.48 -10.65
N ILE A 64 6.85 10.53 -9.83
CA ILE A 64 7.36 10.55 -8.45
C ILE A 64 6.50 9.63 -7.57
N SER A 65 5.17 9.73 -7.66
CA SER A 65 4.29 8.80 -6.91
C SER A 65 4.45 7.37 -7.42
N ARG A 66 4.66 7.18 -8.73
CA ARG A 66 4.95 5.85 -9.30
C ARG A 66 6.21 5.23 -8.68
N GLU A 67 7.30 5.99 -8.56
CA GLU A 67 8.54 5.50 -7.93
C GLU A 67 8.33 5.14 -6.46
N LEU A 68 7.51 5.93 -5.75
CA LEU A 68 7.15 5.65 -4.37
C LEU A 68 6.46 4.28 -4.21
N PHE A 69 5.63 3.86 -5.18
CA PHE A 69 5.02 2.53 -5.20
C PHE A 69 5.96 1.42 -5.71
N GLY A 70 6.86 1.76 -6.64
CA GLY A 70 7.78 0.81 -7.28
C GLY A 70 9.00 0.41 -6.45
N THR A 71 9.36 1.17 -5.42
CA THR A 71 10.54 0.91 -4.55
C THR A 71 10.46 -0.42 -3.77
N TYR A 72 9.32 -1.10 -3.79
CA TYR A 72 9.06 -2.29 -2.97
C TYR A 72 8.92 -3.60 -3.77
N TYR A 73 9.47 -3.64 -4.99
CA TYR A 73 9.64 -4.85 -5.81
C TYR A 73 11.08 -5.11 -6.21
#